data_AF-V4JU72-F1
#
_entry.id   AF-V4JU72-F1
#
_cell.length_a   1.000
_cell.length_b   1.000
_cell.length_c   1.000
_cell.angle_alpha   90.00
_cell.angle_beta   90.00
_cell.angle_gamma   90.00
#
_symmetry.space_group_name_H-M   'P 1'
#
loop_
_entity.id
_entity.type
_entity.pdbx_description
1 polymer ?
#
loop_
_entity_poly.entity_id
_entity_poly.type
_entity_poly.pdbx_seq_one_letter_code
_entity_poly.pdbx_strand_id
1 'polypeptide(L)'
;MRAVGKVRFGISIPEDLSRELDELAEKTNVSRSELVEQAIRNMLNDYIHYLVPHECEGVMVAVCPSDRGSEAVIEGFSDITTTYVHSHRGGMCVEVLFLEGPSRRISELHGRLTSLGCGVRFLPGRALESYAEARLGERGQRAELST
;
A
#
# COMPACT_ATOMS: atom_id res chain seq x y z
N MET A 1 -12.24 16.76 -20.60
CA MET A 1 -11.25 16.18 -19.67
C MET A 1 -9.96 16.97 -19.81
N ARG A 2 -9.45 17.59 -18.73
CA ARG A 2 -8.12 18.23 -18.77
C ARG A 2 -7.09 17.13 -19.02
N ALA A 3 -6.21 17.32 -20.02
CA ALA A 3 -5.09 16.43 -20.24
C ALA A 3 -4.22 16.44 -18.98
N VAL A 4 -4.11 15.29 -18.32
CA VAL A 4 -3.15 15.10 -17.22
C VAL A 4 -1.75 15.20 -17.83
N GLY A 5 -0.97 16.20 -17.42
CA GLY A 5 0.41 16.36 -17.87
C GLY A 5 1.24 15.16 -17.43
N LYS A 6 1.93 14.51 -18.37
CA LYS A 6 2.91 13.46 -18.05
C LYS A 6 4.28 14.10 -17.81
N VAL A 7 4.92 13.74 -16.70
CA VAL A 7 6.30 14.16 -16.38
C VAL A 7 7.24 13.00 -16.67
N ARG A 8 8.40 13.29 -17.27
CA ARG A 8 9.46 12.30 -17.51
C ARG A 8 10.57 12.47 -16.47
N PHE A 9 11.03 11.36 -15.92
CA PHE A 9 12.20 11.31 -15.05
C PHE A 9 13.00 10.04 -15.35
N GLY A 10 14.31 10.10 -15.18
CA GLY A 10 15.21 8.96 -15.34
C GLY A 10 15.46 8.26 -14.00
N ILE A 11 15.58 6.93 -14.02
CA ILE A 11 15.95 6.11 -12.87
C ILE A 11 17.10 5.18 -13.24
N SER A 12 17.96 4.88 -12.28
CA SER A 12 18.99 3.84 -12.38
C SER A 12 18.52 2.62 -11.60
N ILE A 13 18.46 1.46 -12.26
CA ILE A 13 18.04 0.19 -11.67
C ILE A 13 19.05 -0.91 -12.03
N PRO A 14 19.13 -2.00 -11.24
CA PRO A 14 19.92 -3.18 -11.60
C PRO A 14 19.57 -3.72 -12.99
N GLU A 15 20.58 -4.22 -13.71
CA GLU A 15 20.43 -4.71 -15.08
C GLU A 15 19.49 -5.91 -15.18
N ASP A 16 19.57 -6.83 -14.21
CA ASP A 16 18.67 -7.96 -14.07
C ASP A 16 17.22 -7.52 -13.88
N LEU A 17 16.96 -6.53 -13.01
CA LEU A 17 15.62 -5.98 -12.83
C LEU A 17 15.08 -5.31 -14.11
N SER A 18 15.94 -4.62 -14.87
CA SER A 18 15.52 -4.05 -16.17
C SER A 18 15.11 -5.15 -17.15
N ARG A 19 15.86 -6.26 -17.19
CA ARG A 19 15.55 -7.38 -18.08
C ARG A 19 14.23 -8.06 -17.72
N GLU A 20 13.98 -8.30 -16.43
CA GLU A 20 12.69 -8.84 -15.96
C GLU A 20 11.51 -7.93 -16.33
N LEU A 21 11.70 -6.60 -16.25
CA LEU A 21 10.70 -5.62 -16.67
C LEU A 21 10.43 -5.70 -18.19
N ASP A 22 11.49 -5.84 -19.00
CA ASP A 22 11.38 -5.97 -20.46
C ASP A 22 10.63 -7.26 -20.84
N GLU A 23 10.97 -8.39 -20.22
CA GLU A 23 10.25 -9.64 -20.42
C GLU A 23 8.77 -9.55 -20.03
N LEU A 24 8.46 -8.88 -18.92
CA LEU A 24 7.08 -8.69 -18.49
C LEU A 24 6.31 -7.84 -19.50
N ALA A 25 6.90 -6.74 -19.98
CA ALA A 25 6.30 -5.86 -20.99
C ALA A 25 5.97 -6.63 -22.29
N GLU A 26 6.89 -7.47 -22.77
CA GLU A 26 6.66 -8.31 -23.94
C GLU A 26 5.52 -9.31 -23.72
N LYS A 27 5.55 -10.04 -22.59
CA LYS A 27 4.54 -11.07 -22.28
C LYS A 27 3.14 -10.50 -22.03
N THR A 28 3.06 -9.25 -21.56
CA THR A 28 1.78 -8.58 -21.25
C THR A 28 1.34 -7.59 -22.32
N ASN A 29 2.13 -7.40 -23.38
CA ASN A 29 1.88 -6.48 -24.49
C ASN A 29 1.57 -5.05 -24.02
N VAL A 30 2.35 -4.56 -23.05
CA VAL A 30 2.30 -3.17 -22.56
C VAL A 30 3.70 -2.56 -22.56
N SER A 31 3.78 -1.24 -22.54
CA SER A 31 5.07 -0.55 -22.50
C SER A 31 5.73 -0.62 -21.12
N ARG A 32 7.07 -0.52 -21.07
CA ARG A 32 7.83 -0.35 -19.81
C ARG A 32 7.28 0.81 -18.97
N SER A 33 6.93 1.92 -19.61
CA SER A 33 6.42 3.10 -18.93
C SER A 33 5.08 2.85 -18.26
N GLU A 34 4.18 2.07 -18.88
CA GLU A 34 2.91 1.69 -18.27
C GLU A 34 3.11 0.75 -17.08
N LEU A 35 4.01 -0.24 -17.18
CA LEU A 35 4.35 -1.12 -16.05
C LEU A 35 4.95 -0.34 -14.88
N VAL A 36 5.85 0.60 -15.16
CA VAL A 36 6.44 1.47 -14.13
C VAL A 36 5.37 2.36 -13.50
N GLU A 37 4.48 2.95 -14.30
CA GLU A 37 3.35 3.75 -13.81
C GLU A 37 2.44 2.92 -12.89
N GLN A 38 2.09 1.70 -13.31
CA GLN A 38 1.29 0.77 -12.51
C GLN A 38 2.00 0.36 -11.21
N ALA A 39 3.30 0.05 -11.27
CA ALA A 39 4.09 -0.31 -10.10
C ALA A 39 4.14 0.82 -9.07
N ILE A 40 4.39 2.06 -9.54
CA ILE A 40 4.39 3.25 -8.67
C ILE A 40 3.01 3.45 -8.04
N ARG A 41 1.93 3.36 -8.83
CA ARG A 41 0.56 3.49 -8.33
C ARG A 41 0.22 2.44 -7.28
N ASN A 42 0.60 1.18 -7.52
CA ASN A 42 0.38 0.09 -6.57
C ASN A 42 1.16 0.31 -5.27
N MET A 43 2.43 0.70 -5.36
CA MET A 43 3.24 1.05 -4.20
C MET A 43 2.62 2.22 -3.41
N LEU A 44 2.10 3.25 -4.07
CA LEU A 44 1.44 4.36 -3.39
C LEU A 44 0.14 3.92 -2.69
N ASN A 45 -0.61 3.00 -3.28
CA ASN A 45 -1.80 2.40 -2.64
C ASN A 45 -1.43 1.59 -1.40
N ASP A 46 -0.38 0.76 -1.49
CA ASP A 46 0.11 -0.05 -0.37
C ASP A 46 0.53 0.81 0.84
N TYR A 47 0.94 2.06 0.60
CA TYR A 47 1.46 2.99 1.62
C TYR A 47 0.53 4.17 1.89
N ILE A 48 -0.71 4.14 1.42
CA ILE A 48 -1.59 5.32 1.48
C ILE A 48 -1.84 5.82 2.90
N HIS A 49 -1.92 4.90 3.87
CA HIS A 49 -2.07 5.15 5.30
C HIS A 49 -0.87 5.87 5.94
N TYR A 50 0.29 5.95 5.28
CA TYR A 50 1.42 6.76 5.74
C TYR A 50 1.35 8.21 5.25
N LEU A 51 0.63 8.45 4.16
CA LEU A 51 0.78 9.71 3.45
C LEU A 51 0.03 10.81 4.24
N VAL A 52 -1.24 10.60 4.61
CA VAL A 52 -2.06 11.57 5.38
C VAL A 52 -2.86 10.90 6.47
N PRO A 53 -3.13 11.60 7.58
CA PRO A 53 -4.20 11.21 8.50
C PRO A 53 -5.56 11.20 7.80
N HIS A 54 -6.25 10.07 7.88
CA HIS A 54 -7.63 9.82 7.45
C HIS A 54 -8.21 8.58 8.16
N GLU A 55 -9.52 8.39 8.06
CA GLU A 55 -10.17 7.09 8.30
C GLU A 55 -9.93 6.19 7.10
N CYS A 56 -9.27 5.07 7.34
CA CYS A 56 -8.78 4.17 6.32
C CYS A 56 -9.50 2.83 6.44
N GLU A 57 -9.94 2.31 5.30
CA GLU A 57 -10.59 1.01 5.17
C GLU A 57 -9.89 0.22 4.07
N GLY A 58 -9.73 -1.09 4.24
CA GLY A 58 -9.10 -1.92 3.22
C GLY A 58 -8.74 -3.32 3.68
N VAL A 59 -7.99 -4.03 2.83
CA VAL A 59 -7.51 -5.38 3.09
C VAL A 59 -5.99 -5.38 3.16
N MET A 60 -5.45 -5.83 4.28
CA MET A 60 -4.03 -6.10 4.44
C MET A 60 -3.76 -7.59 4.25
N VAL A 61 -2.81 -7.93 3.39
CA VAL A 61 -2.30 -9.28 3.25
C VAL A 61 -0.85 -9.30 3.72
N ALA A 62 -0.53 -10.17 4.66
CA ALA A 62 0.84 -10.35 5.16
C ALA A 62 1.25 -11.82 5.02
N VAL A 63 2.44 -12.05 4.47
CA VAL A 63 3.06 -13.37 4.44
C VAL A 63 4.27 -13.34 5.36
N CYS A 64 4.17 -14.03 6.49
CA CYS A 64 5.12 -13.97 7.59
C CYS A 64 5.81 -15.32 7.80
N PRO A 65 7.08 -15.40 8.22
CA PRO A 65 7.63 -16.65 8.74
C PRO A 65 6.90 -17.06 10.02
N SER A 66 6.58 -18.34 10.18
CA SER A 66 5.71 -18.81 11.27
C SER A 66 6.32 -18.71 12.67
N ASP A 67 7.64 -18.56 12.76
CA ASP A 67 8.39 -18.41 14.01
C ASP A 67 8.51 -16.95 14.50
N ARG A 68 7.88 -15.99 13.79
CA ARG A 68 8.01 -14.55 14.09
C ARG A 68 6.88 -13.94 14.89
N GLY A 69 5.85 -14.72 15.25
CA GLY A 69 4.78 -14.27 16.14
C GLY A 69 3.87 -13.18 15.55
N SER A 70 3.52 -13.28 14.26
CA SER A 70 2.59 -12.35 13.58
C SER A 70 1.23 -12.29 14.29
N GLU A 71 0.73 -13.44 14.77
CA GLU A 71 -0.54 -13.55 15.49
C GLU A 71 -0.62 -12.62 16.70
N ALA A 72 0.39 -12.65 17.58
CA ALA A 72 0.43 -11.81 18.77
C ALA A 72 0.50 -10.31 18.43
N VAL A 73 1.17 -9.96 17.32
CA VAL A 73 1.13 -8.58 16.82
C VAL A 73 -0.30 -8.24 16.41
N ILE A 74 -0.94 -9.07 15.59
CA ILE A 74 -2.29 -8.83 15.04
C ILE A 74 -3.35 -8.71 16.13
N GLU A 75 -3.32 -9.56 17.17
CA GLU A 75 -4.25 -9.49 18.31
C GLU A 75 -4.25 -8.11 18.98
N GLY A 76 -3.07 -7.47 19.04
CA GLY A 76 -2.89 -6.12 19.57
C GLY A 76 -3.50 -5.00 18.70
N PHE A 77 -4.08 -5.34 17.55
CA PHE A 77 -4.78 -4.42 16.63
C PHE A 77 -6.23 -4.87 16.37
N SER A 78 -6.82 -5.62 17.30
CA SER A 78 -8.24 -5.98 17.27
C SER A 78 -9.19 -4.76 17.25
N ASP A 79 -8.71 -3.60 17.68
CA ASP A 79 -9.45 -2.33 17.62
C ASP A 79 -9.76 -1.86 16.19
N ILE A 80 -8.95 -2.25 15.21
CA ILE A 80 -9.11 -1.88 13.80
C ILE A 80 -9.35 -3.08 12.88
N THR A 81 -9.37 -4.30 13.41
CA THR A 81 -9.48 -5.54 12.62
C THR A 81 -10.91 -6.06 12.65
N THR A 82 -11.63 -5.95 11.53
CA THR A 82 -13.02 -6.41 11.42
C THR A 82 -13.11 -7.89 11.09
N THR A 83 -12.15 -8.42 10.34
CA THR A 83 -12.03 -9.85 10.02
C THR A 83 -10.57 -10.23 9.91
N TYR A 84 -10.22 -11.38 10.46
CA TYR A 84 -8.88 -11.95 10.42
C TYR A 84 -8.94 -13.40 9.95
N VAL A 85 -8.22 -13.70 8.87
CA VAL A 85 -8.02 -15.06 8.36
C VAL A 85 -6.54 -15.38 8.44
N HIS A 86 -6.24 -16.49 9.10
CA HIS A 86 -4.89 -17.02 9.26
C HIS A 86 -4.79 -18.40 8.59
N SER A 87 -3.69 -18.63 7.86
CA SER A 87 -3.39 -19.94 7.29
C SER A 87 -1.89 -20.25 7.35
N HIS A 88 -1.56 -21.42 7.88
CA HIS A 88 -0.18 -21.90 7.94
C HIS A 88 0.13 -22.82 6.76
N ARG A 89 1.19 -22.50 6.01
CA ARG A 89 1.67 -23.33 4.89
C ARG A 89 3.19 -23.25 4.76
N GLY A 90 3.86 -24.38 5.00
CA GLY A 90 5.29 -24.55 4.68
C GLY A 90 6.23 -23.63 5.46
N GLY A 91 5.99 -23.43 6.76
CA GLY A 91 6.80 -22.53 7.60
C GLY A 91 6.48 -21.04 7.44
N MET A 92 5.43 -20.73 6.67
CA MET A 92 4.91 -19.38 6.50
C MET A 92 3.47 -19.30 7.00
N CYS A 93 3.11 -18.17 7.58
CA CYS A 93 1.76 -17.75 7.91
C CYS A 93 1.28 -16.77 6.85
N VAL A 94 0.10 -17.00 6.31
CA VAL A 94 -0.61 -16.09 5.41
C VAL A 94 -1.75 -15.47 6.19
N GLU A 95 -1.62 -14.17 6.45
CA GLU A 95 -2.57 -13.36 7.19
C GLU A 95 -3.36 -12.50 6.20
N VAL A 96 -4.69 -12.55 6.29
CA VAL A 96 -5.58 -11.66 5.56
C VAL A 96 -6.44 -10.92 6.57
N LEU A 97 -6.29 -9.60 6.63
CA LEU A 97 -6.97 -8.73 7.58
C LEU A 97 -7.85 -7.74 6.83
N PHE A 98 -9.12 -7.68 7.19
CA PHE A 98 -10.00 -6.59 6.83
C PHE A 98 -9.89 -5.53 7.93
N LEU A 99 -9.53 -4.31 7.55
CA LEU A 99 -9.17 -3.24 8.47
C LEU A 99 -10.07 -2.03 8.25
N GLU A 100 -10.48 -1.41 9.35
CA GLU A 100 -11.20 -0.14 9.37
C GLU A 100 -10.77 0.68 10.58
N GLY A 101 -10.39 1.94 10.37
CA GLY A 101 -10.10 2.89 11.43
C GLY A 101 -9.02 3.90 11.08
N PRO A 102 -8.39 4.54 12.09
CA PRO A 102 -7.43 5.60 11.83
C PRO A 102 -6.21 5.07 11.05
N SER A 103 -5.91 5.70 9.91
CA SER A 103 -4.72 5.44 9.08
C SER A 103 -3.42 5.27 9.87
N ARG A 104 -3.21 6.07 10.93
CA ARG A 104 -2.05 5.92 11.83
C ARG A 104 -1.96 4.52 12.44
N ARG A 105 -3.08 3.96 12.88
CA ARG A 105 -3.13 2.64 13.52
C ARG A 105 -2.86 1.52 12.51
N ILE A 106 -3.41 1.65 11.31
CA ILE A 106 -3.12 0.74 10.18
C ILE A 106 -1.65 0.83 9.77
N SER A 107 -1.07 2.03 9.73
CA SER A 107 0.37 2.24 9.44
C SER A 107 1.30 1.64 10.49
N GLU A 108 0.87 1.62 11.75
CA GLU A 108 1.60 1.00 12.85
C GLU A 108 1.58 -0.53 12.72
N LEU A 109 0.41 -1.13 12.45
CA LEU A 109 0.29 -2.57 12.17
C LEU A 109 1.16 -2.96 10.98
N HIS A 110 1.04 -2.23 9.87
CA HIS A 110 1.83 -2.45 8.65
C HIS A 110 3.33 -2.43 8.97
N GLY A 111 3.80 -1.40 9.68
CA GLY A 111 5.21 -1.27 10.06
C GLY A 111 5.70 -2.38 10.99
N ARG A 112 4.89 -2.81 11.97
CA ARG A 112 5.24 -3.92 12.87
C ARG A 112 5.37 -5.24 12.11
N LEU A 113 4.44 -5.56 11.23
CA LEU A 113 4.51 -6.77 10.40
C LEU A 113 5.72 -6.74 9.46
N THR A 114 5.99 -5.62 8.79
CA THR A 114 7.20 -5.46 7.98
C THR A 114 8.47 -5.65 8.81
N SER A 115 8.52 -5.13 10.04
CA SER A 115 9.69 -5.29 10.93
C SER A 115 9.95 -6.74 11.37
N LEU A 116 8.92 -7.59 11.34
CA LEU A 116 9.05 -9.04 11.56
C LEU A 116 9.56 -9.79 10.32
N GLY A 117 9.79 -9.09 9.20
CA GLY A 117 10.20 -9.69 7.94
C GLY A 117 9.03 -10.23 7.11
N CYS A 118 7.79 -9.83 7.41
CA CYS A 118 6.65 -10.20 6.60
C CYS A 118 6.63 -9.44 5.28
N GLY A 119 6.25 -10.12 4.19
CA GLY A 119 5.85 -9.45 2.95
C GLY A 119 4.43 -8.92 3.11
N VAL A 120 4.27 -7.60 3.18
CA VAL A 120 2.98 -6.96 3.46
C VAL A 120 2.50 -6.16 2.26
N ARG A 121 1.22 -6.29 1.93
CA ARG A 121 0.51 -5.53 0.90
C ARG A 121 -0.78 -4.98 1.48
N PHE A 122 -1.22 -3.82 1.01
CA PHE A 122 -2.46 -3.21 1.45
C PHE A 122 -3.28 -2.76 0.24
N LEU A 123 -4.51 -3.25 0.16
CA LEU A 123 -5.48 -2.84 -0.84
C LEU A 123 -6.48 -1.89 -0.18
N PRO A 124 -6.43 -0.57 -0.45
CA PRO A 124 -7.38 0.36 0.11
C PRO A 124 -8.78 0.13 -0.49
N GLY A 125 -9.82 0.33 0.32
CA GLY A 125 -11.22 0.25 -0.12
C GLY A 125 -11.64 1.41 -1.05
N ARG A 126 -10.80 2.45 -1.16
CA ARG A 126 -11.00 3.61 -2.04
C ARG A 126 -9.75 3.89 -2.87
N ALA A 127 -9.95 4.47 -4.05
CA ALA A 127 -8.85 4.81 -4.96
C ALA A 127 -7.96 5.94 -4.40
N LEU A 128 -6.66 5.92 -4.74
CA LEU A 128 -5.67 6.94 -4.37
C LEU A 128 -6.16 8.38 -4.64
N GLU A 129 -6.82 8.58 -5.78
CA GLU A 129 -7.39 9.86 -6.20
C GLU A 129 -8.32 10.45 -5.15
N SER A 130 -9.17 9.63 -4.53
CA SER A 130 -10.14 10.08 -3.52
C SER A 130 -9.46 10.68 -2.28
N TYR A 131 -8.29 10.16 -1.91
CA TYR A 131 -7.50 10.68 -0.78
C TYR A 131 -6.64 11.90 -1.17
N ALA A 132 -6.23 11.99 -2.44
CA ALA A 132 -5.53 13.16 -2.96
C ALA A 132 -6.46 14.38 -3.05
N GLU A 133 -7.72 14.19 -3.42
CA GLU A 133 -8.72 15.26 -3.44
C GLU A 133 -9.04 15.78 -2.04
N ALA A 134 -9.21 14.88 -1.05
CA ALA A 134 -9.39 15.25 0.36
C ALA A 134 -8.26 16.17 0.87
N ARG A 135 -7.00 15.84 0.54
CA ARG A 135 -5.82 16.67 0.84
C ARG A 135 -5.85 18.07 0.24
N LEU A 136 -6.29 18.18 -1.01
CA LEU A 136 -6.33 19.46 -1.71
C LEU A 136 -7.46 20.32 -1.14
N GLY A 137 -8.59 19.71 -0.75
CA GLY A 137 -9.68 20.38 -0.03
C GLY A 137 -9.24 20.96 1.32
N GLU A 138 -8.48 20.21 2.12
CA GLU A 138 -7.96 20.67 3.42
C GLU A 138 -6.94 21.82 3.30
N ARG A 139 -6.10 21.81 2.24
CA ARG A 139 -5.18 22.93 1.95
C ARG A 139 -5.92 24.18 1.49
N GLY A 140 -7.03 24.04 0.76
CA GLY A 140 -7.91 25.14 0.38
C GLY A 140 -8.57 25.81 1.59
N GLN A 141 -9.12 25.01 2.51
CA GLN A 141 -9.80 25.54 3.71
C GLN A 141 -8.83 26.21 4.70
N ARG A 142 -7.59 25.71 4.85
CA ARG A 142 -6.58 26.38 5.69
C ARG A 142 -6.11 27.73 5.13
N ALA A 143 -6.21 27.96 3.82
CA ALA A 143 -5.90 29.25 3.22
C ALA A 143 -7.00 30.30 3.47
N GLU A 144 -8.26 29.87 3.57
CA GLU A 144 -9.41 30.76 3.79
C GLU A 144 -9.61 31.15 5.26
N LEU A 145 -9.16 30.32 6.22
CA LEU A 145 -9.25 30.58 7.67
C LEU A 145 -8.06 31.40 8.24
N SER A 146 -7.14 31.85 7.38
CA SER A 146 -5.98 32.68 7.75
C SER A 146 -6.04 34.12 7.20
N THR A 147 -7.21 34.54 6.72
CA THR A 147 -7.51 35.92 6.29
C THR A 147 -8.54 36.53 7.22
#